data_AF-A0A9P9QL14-F1
#
_entry.id   AF-A0A9P9QL14-F1
#
_cell.length_a   1.000
_cell.length_b   1.000
_cell.length_c   1.000
_cell.angle_alpha   90.00
_cell.angle_beta   90.00
_cell.angle_gamma   90.00
#
_symmetry.space_group_name_H-M   'P 1'
#
loop_
_entity.id
_entity.type
_entity.pdbx_description
1 polymer ?
#
loop_
_entity_poly.entity_id
_entity_poly.type
_entity_poly.pdbx_seq_one_letter_code
_entity_poly.pdbx_strand_id
1 'polypeptide(L)'
;QSIFLPWTSTFTRSSNTAPSIRGSIFGRLQTFLVDTSTTRVIVALSLVPKVKLTNQHPAGWDYMASTQTLVIGRFVTHDITFYGTTRNSRAVCRVPILVVTKAVKCPSYNESTDRGVCPTSKSYVKWTQSLSKFVHLGVGFGRSGSGSDTPFSTPSHNAFLNVVSINGANASSMSTGYTISSQGVQLGLTPNNTAGAVWTPLRKLEDSDPRAWALPQVSFTADNSSEPVQADALVDTSATQMYIQSSPQVILPNVSVDSAVQHVKTGTKMAFAFPDFDNGVAGYDFVVGD
;
A
#
# COMPACT_ATOMS: atom_id res chain seq x y z
N GLN A 1 -1.06 -13.26 20.04
CA GLN A 1 0.36 -13.49 19.70
C GLN A 1 0.83 -12.38 18.78
N SER A 2 2.13 -12.24 18.54
CA SER A 2 2.64 -11.25 17.60
C SER A 2 4.06 -11.60 17.14
N ILE A 3 4.50 -10.98 16.05
CA ILE A 3 5.84 -11.12 15.50
C ILE A 3 6.32 -9.79 14.91
N PHE A 4 7.58 -9.47 15.16
CA PHE A 4 8.25 -8.33 14.55
C PHE A 4 9.01 -8.76 13.29
N LEU A 5 8.73 -8.07 12.19
CA LEU A 5 9.37 -8.24 10.88
C LEU A 5 10.27 -7.03 10.62
N PRO A 6 11.60 -7.18 10.73
CA PRO A 6 12.51 -6.06 10.54
C PRO A 6 12.56 -5.65 9.07
N TRP A 7 12.79 -4.36 8.82
CA TRP A 7 13.16 -3.93 7.48
C TRP A 7 14.46 -4.58 7.02
N THR A 8 14.60 -4.86 5.72
CA THR A 8 15.85 -5.41 5.16
C THR A 8 16.98 -4.41 5.12
N SER A 9 16.65 -3.12 5.25
CA SER A 9 17.57 -2.00 5.32
C SER A 9 17.03 -0.96 6.31
N THR A 10 17.93 -0.27 7.00
CA THR A 10 17.56 0.82 7.90
C THR A 10 16.87 1.93 7.13
N PHE A 11 15.78 2.47 7.68
CA PHE A 11 15.13 3.64 7.13
C PHE A 11 16.02 4.88 7.34
N THR A 12 16.32 5.60 6.27
CA THR A 12 17.07 6.86 6.33
C THR A 12 16.33 7.91 5.51
N ARG A 13 16.34 9.18 5.93
CA ARG A 13 15.69 10.28 5.17
C ARG A 13 16.17 10.39 3.71
N SER A 14 17.42 10.00 3.44
CA SER A 14 18.01 9.98 2.10
C SER A 14 17.74 8.67 1.32
N SER A 15 16.97 7.74 1.87
CA SER A 15 16.67 6.47 1.20
C SER A 15 15.66 6.70 0.09
N ASN A 16 16.08 6.50 -1.15
CA ASN A 16 15.18 6.50 -2.30
C ASN A 16 14.51 5.14 -2.54
N THR A 17 14.65 4.20 -1.61
CA THR A 17 14.07 2.86 -1.72
C THR A 17 12.95 2.69 -0.70
N ALA A 18 11.81 2.21 -1.17
CA ALA A 18 10.69 1.80 -0.33
C ALA A 18 11.14 0.73 0.69
N PRO A 19 10.56 0.73 1.91
CA PRO A 19 10.89 -0.25 2.94
C PRO A 19 10.49 -1.65 2.47
N SER A 20 11.27 -2.64 2.85
CA SER A 20 11.01 -4.02 2.46
C SER A 20 11.29 -5.01 3.57
N ILE A 21 10.65 -6.17 3.48
CA ILE A 21 10.80 -7.28 4.43
C ILE A 21 11.18 -8.57 3.70
N ARG A 22 11.76 -9.52 4.44
CA ARG A 22 12.05 -10.86 3.91
C ARG A 22 10.88 -11.80 4.11
N GLY A 23 10.62 -12.60 3.08
CA GLY A 23 9.68 -13.70 3.17
C GLY A 23 9.94 -14.76 2.12
N SER A 24 9.06 -15.74 2.03
CA SER A 24 9.00 -16.68 0.92
C SER A 24 7.59 -16.86 0.40
N ILE A 25 7.52 -17.10 -0.91
CA ILE A 25 6.28 -17.32 -1.65
C ILE A 25 6.58 -18.33 -2.75
N PHE A 26 5.69 -19.30 -2.96
CA PHE A 26 5.91 -20.41 -3.91
C PHE A 26 7.26 -21.13 -3.72
N GLY A 27 7.68 -21.28 -2.46
CA GLY A 27 8.95 -21.94 -2.10
C GLY A 27 10.22 -21.16 -2.44
N ARG A 28 10.12 -19.87 -2.78
CA ARG A 28 11.25 -19.01 -3.09
C ARG A 28 11.34 -17.86 -2.11
N LEU A 29 12.55 -17.62 -1.57
CA LEU A 29 12.87 -16.44 -0.79
C LEU A 29 12.74 -15.19 -1.67
N GLN A 30 12.12 -14.15 -1.12
CA GLN A 30 11.90 -12.87 -1.78
C GLN A 30 12.10 -11.72 -0.80
N THR A 31 12.45 -10.57 -1.36
CA THR A 31 12.35 -9.28 -0.68
C THR A 31 11.06 -8.62 -1.16
N PHE A 32 10.15 -8.33 -0.23
CA PHE A 32 8.86 -7.72 -0.52
C PHE A 32 8.92 -6.24 -0.21
N LEU A 33 8.71 -5.39 -1.21
CA LEU A 33 8.47 -3.96 -1.01
C LEU A 33 7.11 -3.81 -0.33
N VAL A 34 7.08 -3.19 0.85
CA VAL A 34 5.87 -2.96 1.62
C VAL A 34 5.24 -1.66 1.14
N ASP A 35 4.05 -1.77 0.58
CA ASP A 35 3.30 -0.65 0.01
C ASP A 35 1.96 -0.50 0.72
N THR A 36 1.79 0.60 1.44
CA THR A 36 0.54 0.94 2.12
C THR A 36 -0.48 1.66 1.23
N SER A 37 -0.13 1.99 -0.02
CA SER A 37 -1.03 2.63 -0.99
C SER A 37 -1.95 1.65 -1.74
N THR A 38 -1.60 0.36 -1.72
CA THR A 38 -2.33 -0.76 -2.35
C THR A 38 -2.54 -1.89 -1.35
N THR A 39 -3.48 -2.81 -1.61
CA THR A 39 -3.80 -3.89 -0.65
C THR A 39 -3.40 -5.29 -1.12
N ARG A 40 -2.79 -5.43 -2.30
CA ARG A 40 -2.68 -6.72 -2.98
C ARG A 40 -1.24 -7.18 -3.19
N VAL A 41 -1.05 -8.50 -3.22
CA VAL A 41 0.24 -9.11 -3.53
C VAL A 41 0.31 -9.45 -5.01
N ILE A 42 1.37 -8.99 -5.67
CA ILE A 42 1.59 -9.20 -7.10
C ILE A 42 2.96 -9.84 -7.31
N VAL A 43 3.01 -10.88 -8.14
CA VAL A 43 4.25 -11.57 -8.49
C VAL A 43 4.29 -11.86 -9.99
N ALA A 44 5.45 -11.67 -10.60
CA ALA A 44 5.64 -12.10 -11.98
C ALA A 44 5.67 -13.62 -12.13
N LEU A 45 5.04 -14.16 -13.17
CA LEU A 45 5.06 -15.60 -13.46
C LEU A 45 6.49 -16.17 -13.58
N SER A 46 7.44 -15.39 -14.10
CA SER A 46 8.85 -15.79 -14.23
C SER A 46 9.53 -16.07 -12.88
N LEU A 47 9.04 -15.48 -11.79
CA LEU A 47 9.53 -15.75 -10.43
C LEU A 47 8.93 -17.03 -9.85
N VAL A 48 7.86 -17.55 -10.43
CA VAL A 48 7.10 -18.69 -9.92
C VAL A 48 6.86 -19.74 -11.02
N PRO A 49 7.92 -20.23 -11.69
CA PRO A 49 7.80 -21.02 -12.93
C PRO A 49 7.08 -22.37 -12.77
N LYS A 50 6.89 -22.84 -11.53
CA LYS A 50 6.16 -24.07 -11.22
C LYS A 50 4.64 -23.85 -11.13
N VAL A 51 4.18 -22.61 -11.07
CA VAL A 51 2.75 -22.27 -11.01
C VAL A 51 2.14 -22.44 -12.39
N LYS A 52 1.15 -23.33 -12.51
CA LYS A 52 0.37 -23.53 -13.73
C LYS A 52 -0.93 -22.74 -13.62
N LEU A 53 -1.00 -21.62 -14.35
CA LEU A 53 -2.23 -20.83 -14.42
C LEU A 53 -3.21 -21.49 -15.38
N THR A 54 -4.46 -21.61 -14.94
CA THR A 54 -5.57 -22.22 -15.69
C THR A 54 -6.77 -21.28 -15.68
N ASN A 55 -7.79 -21.57 -16.50
CA ASN A 55 -9.02 -20.77 -16.52
C ASN A 55 -9.86 -20.87 -15.23
N GLN A 56 -9.57 -21.83 -14.34
CA GLN A 56 -10.20 -21.93 -13.03
C GLN A 56 -9.69 -20.87 -12.04
N HIS A 57 -8.51 -20.31 -12.29
CA HIS A 57 -7.98 -19.21 -11.49
C HIS A 57 -8.65 -17.89 -11.91
N PRO A 58 -9.23 -17.10 -11.00
CA PRO A 58 -9.88 -15.84 -11.36
C PRO A 58 -8.94 -14.89 -12.12
N ALA A 59 -9.44 -14.22 -13.15
CA ALA A 59 -8.66 -13.19 -13.85
C ALA A 59 -8.46 -11.98 -12.92
N GLY A 60 -7.34 -11.29 -13.07
CA GLY A 60 -7.03 -10.10 -12.28
C GLY A 60 -6.10 -9.15 -13.01
N TRP A 61 -6.11 -7.90 -12.58
CA TRP A 61 -5.25 -6.85 -13.11
C TRP A 61 -4.90 -5.83 -12.03
N ASP A 62 -3.89 -5.02 -12.31
CA ASP A 62 -3.61 -3.81 -11.54
C ASP A 62 -3.01 -2.73 -12.44
N TYR A 63 -3.27 -1.47 -12.11
CA TYR A 63 -2.70 -0.34 -12.83
C TYR A 63 -1.76 0.44 -11.92
N MET A 64 -0.50 0.50 -12.32
CA MET A 64 0.53 1.28 -11.65
C MET A 64 0.60 2.66 -12.30
N ALA A 65 -0.11 3.63 -11.72
CA ALA A 65 -0.23 4.98 -12.28
C ALA A 65 1.14 5.68 -12.47
N SER A 66 2.07 5.51 -11.54
CA SER A 66 3.41 6.13 -11.58
C SER A 66 4.21 5.71 -12.81
N THR A 67 4.12 4.45 -13.21
CA THR A 67 4.76 3.92 -14.41
C THR A 67 3.80 3.84 -15.59
N GLN A 68 2.56 4.28 -15.43
CA GLN A 68 1.45 4.10 -16.37
C GLN A 68 1.41 2.68 -16.95
N THR A 69 1.53 1.67 -16.09
CA THR A 69 1.64 0.27 -16.50
C THR A 69 0.48 -0.55 -16.00
N LEU A 70 -0.24 -1.20 -16.92
CA LEU A 70 -1.27 -2.16 -16.63
C LEU A 70 -0.65 -3.57 -16.57
N VAL A 71 -0.77 -4.24 -15.44
CA VAL A 71 -0.41 -5.65 -15.26
C VAL A 71 -1.65 -6.52 -15.26
N ILE A 72 -1.57 -7.66 -15.91
CA ILE A 72 -2.69 -8.59 -16.12
C ILE A 72 -2.21 -10.00 -15.81
N GLY A 73 -3.05 -10.77 -15.14
CA GLY A 73 -2.72 -12.12 -14.69
C GLY A 73 -3.93 -12.88 -14.18
N ARG A 74 -3.66 -13.85 -13.31
CA ARG A 74 -4.69 -14.60 -12.61
C ARG A 74 -4.35 -14.74 -11.13
N PHE A 75 -5.37 -14.78 -10.29
CA PHE A 75 -5.23 -14.94 -8.85
C PHE A 75 -4.99 -16.40 -8.49
N VAL A 76 -3.96 -16.64 -7.67
CA VAL A 76 -3.66 -17.92 -7.04
C VAL A 76 -3.65 -17.72 -5.54
N THR A 77 -4.58 -18.35 -4.82
CA THR A 77 -4.53 -18.35 -3.36
C THR A 77 -3.34 -19.18 -2.90
N HIS A 78 -2.43 -18.54 -2.17
CA HIS A 78 -1.22 -19.21 -1.71
C HIS A 78 -0.71 -18.63 -0.39
N ASP A 79 0.18 -19.38 0.24
CA ASP A 79 0.83 -18.98 1.47
C ASP A 79 2.04 -18.09 1.19
N ILE A 80 2.16 -17.05 2.00
CA ILE A 80 3.34 -16.21 2.10
C ILE A 80 3.87 -16.41 3.52
N THR A 81 5.14 -16.76 3.64
CA THR A 81 5.82 -16.86 4.94
C THR A 81 6.72 -15.64 5.13
N PHE A 82 6.48 -14.83 6.16
CA PHE A 82 7.37 -13.74 6.55
C PHE A 82 8.28 -14.17 7.69
N TYR A 83 9.51 -13.67 7.69
CA TYR A 83 10.53 -14.07 8.67
C TYR A 83 10.82 -12.93 9.65
N GLY A 84 10.79 -13.26 10.94
CA GLY A 84 11.17 -12.34 12.01
C GLY A 84 12.69 -12.31 12.23
N THR A 85 13.10 -11.75 13.37
CA THR A 85 14.52 -11.59 13.74
C THR A 85 15.21 -12.87 14.17
N THR A 86 14.47 -13.88 14.63
CA THR A 86 15.03 -15.18 15.06
C THR A 86 14.68 -16.30 14.08
N ARG A 87 15.52 -17.34 14.02
CA ARG A 87 15.40 -18.43 13.03
C ARG A 87 14.02 -19.13 13.01
N ASN A 88 13.35 -19.21 14.16
CA ASN A 88 12.05 -19.87 14.29
C ASN A 88 10.88 -18.88 14.25
N SER A 89 11.15 -17.59 14.16
CA SER A 89 10.13 -16.56 14.15
C SER A 89 9.58 -16.38 12.74
N ARG A 90 8.32 -16.75 12.54
CA ARG A 90 7.65 -16.62 11.23
C ARG A 90 6.15 -16.36 11.35
N ALA A 91 5.62 -15.58 10.42
CA ALA A 91 4.20 -15.48 10.15
C ALA A 91 3.88 -16.19 8.84
N VAL A 92 2.76 -16.90 8.78
CA VAL A 92 2.20 -17.42 7.53
C VAL A 92 0.90 -16.68 7.27
N CYS A 93 0.79 -16.06 6.10
CA CYS A 93 -0.38 -15.36 5.61
C CYS A 93 -0.92 -16.08 4.39
N ARG A 94 -2.25 -16.09 4.20
CA ARG A 94 -2.88 -16.72 3.02
C ARG A 94 -3.81 -15.73 2.35
N VAL A 95 -3.48 -15.39 1.11
CA VAL A 95 -4.21 -14.41 0.30
C VAL A 95 -4.24 -14.81 -1.17
N PRO A 96 -5.19 -14.29 -1.96
CA PRO A 96 -5.10 -14.34 -3.41
C PRO A 96 -3.91 -13.49 -3.90
N ILE A 97 -2.98 -14.11 -4.61
CA ILE A 97 -1.82 -13.44 -5.21
C ILE A 97 -2.04 -13.29 -6.71
N LEU A 98 -1.91 -12.07 -7.23
CA LEU A 98 -1.96 -11.82 -8.67
C LEU A 98 -0.66 -12.30 -9.32
N VAL A 99 -0.72 -13.42 -10.02
CA VAL A 99 0.40 -13.93 -10.82
C VAL A 99 0.33 -13.31 -12.21
N VAL A 100 1.22 -12.35 -12.47
CA VAL A 100 1.24 -11.53 -13.68
C VAL A 100 1.85 -12.30 -14.85
N THR A 101 1.11 -12.35 -15.95
CA THR A 101 1.54 -12.95 -17.21
C THR A 101 1.84 -11.91 -18.28
N LYS A 102 1.28 -10.71 -18.14
CA LYS A 102 1.38 -9.63 -19.12
C LYS A 102 1.48 -8.28 -18.41
N ALA A 103 2.37 -7.42 -18.91
CA ALA A 103 2.46 -6.02 -18.53
C ALA A 103 2.46 -5.16 -19.79
N VAL A 104 1.75 -4.04 -19.75
CA VAL A 104 1.58 -3.13 -20.90
C VAL A 104 1.69 -1.70 -20.40
N LYS A 105 2.48 -0.87 -21.08
CA LYS A 105 2.44 0.57 -20.87
C LYS A 105 1.09 1.08 -21.37
N CYS A 106 0.28 1.66 -20.50
CA CYS A 106 -1.07 2.13 -20.81
C CYS A 106 -1.30 3.55 -20.27
N PRO A 107 -0.74 4.59 -20.92
CA PRO A 107 -0.85 5.98 -20.46
C PRO A 107 -2.26 6.52 -20.41
N SER A 108 -3.15 6.00 -21.26
CA SER A 108 -4.56 6.39 -21.35
C SER A 108 -5.48 5.49 -20.54
N TYR A 109 -4.95 4.68 -19.61
CA TYR A 109 -5.79 3.82 -18.79
C TYR A 109 -6.64 4.66 -17.85
N ASN A 110 -7.95 4.46 -17.92
CA ASN A 110 -8.92 5.01 -17.00
C ASN A 110 -9.41 3.89 -16.08
N GLU A 111 -9.00 3.94 -14.81
CA GLU A 111 -9.41 2.95 -13.80
C GLU A 111 -10.94 2.80 -13.79
N SER A 112 -11.66 3.94 -13.85
CA SER A 112 -13.04 4.20 -14.31
C SER A 112 -13.78 3.09 -15.05
N THR A 113 -13.22 2.80 -16.21
CA THR A 113 -13.97 2.28 -17.36
C THR A 113 -13.29 1.09 -17.98
N ASP A 114 -11.96 1.01 -17.86
CA ASP A 114 -11.14 0.16 -18.71
C ASP A 114 -11.02 -1.27 -18.17
N ARG A 115 -11.23 -1.46 -16.86
CA ARG A 115 -11.43 -2.78 -16.21
C ARG A 115 -10.45 -3.87 -16.65
N GLY A 116 -9.16 -3.54 -16.68
CA GLY A 116 -8.09 -4.48 -17.05
C GLY A 116 -7.79 -4.57 -18.55
N VAL A 117 -8.39 -3.69 -19.36
CA VAL A 117 -8.17 -3.60 -20.81
C VAL A 117 -7.54 -2.26 -21.14
N CYS A 118 -6.33 -2.27 -21.70
CA CYS A 118 -5.72 -1.02 -22.16
C CYS A 118 -6.44 -0.51 -23.43
N PRO A 119 -6.96 0.74 -23.45
CA PRO A 119 -7.59 1.31 -24.64
C PRO A 119 -6.61 1.34 -25.82
N THR A 120 -7.09 0.94 -26.99
CA THR A 120 -6.29 0.76 -28.21
C THR A 120 -5.80 2.06 -28.85
N SER A 121 -6.22 3.23 -28.36
CA SER A 121 -6.02 4.48 -29.09
C SER A 121 -4.58 5.00 -29.05
N LYS A 122 -3.76 4.72 -28.03
CA LYS A 122 -2.33 5.08 -28.01
C LYS A 122 -1.49 4.11 -27.16
N SER A 123 -0.50 3.49 -27.78
CA SER A 123 0.66 2.85 -27.14
C SER A 123 0.47 1.44 -26.56
N TYR A 124 0.12 0.45 -27.39
CA TYR A 124 0.46 -0.95 -27.09
C TYR A 124 1.98 -1.17 -27.24
N VAL A 125 2.76 -0.76 -26.26
CA VAL A 125 4.16 -1.20 -26.17
C VAL A 125 4.19 -2.42 -25.26
N LYS A 126 4.46 -3.59 -25.84
CA LYS A 126 4.80 -4.79 -25.06
C LYS A 126 6.00 -4.42 -24.21
N TRP A 127 5.80 -4.25 -22.91
CA TRP A 127 6.87 -3.88 -22.02
C TRP A 127 7.87 -5.04 -21.97
N THR A 128 9.05 -4.84 -22.55
CA THR A 128 10.14 -5.82 -22.64
C THR A 128 11.07 -5.77 -21.44
N GLN A 129 10.89 -4.80 -20.53
CA GLN A 129 11.59 -4.86 -19.26
C GLN A 129 11.15 -6.14 -18.53
N SER A 130 12.14 -6.83 -17.98
CA SER A 130 11.90 -8.15 -17.46
C SER A 130 11.07 -8.03 -16.19
N LEU A 131 9.83 -8.53 -16.24
CA LEU A 131 9.04 -8.84 -15.04
C LEU A 131 9.79 -9.78 -14.07
N SER A 132 10.98 -10.29 -14.42
CA SER A 132 11.81 -11.24 -13.66
C SER A 132 12.15 -10.88 -12.21
N LYS A 133 11.82 -9.69 -11.71
CA LYS A 133 12.02 -9.31 -10.30
C LYS A 133 10.82 -8.60 -9.67
N PHE A 134 9.65 -8.61 -10.33
CA PHE A 134 8.50 -7.89 -9.83
C PHE A 134 7.80 -8.70 -8.73
N VAL A 135 7.98 -8.26 -7.48
CA VAL A 135 7.25 -8.72 -6.29
C VAL A 135 6.78 -7.49 -5.53
N HIS A 136 5.46 -7.33 -5.41
CA HIS A 136 4.82 -6.22 -4.73
C HIS A 136 3.97 -6.73 -3.59
N LEU A 137 4.08 -6.10 -2.41
CA LEU A 137 3.30 -6.45 -1.23
C LEU A 137 2.49 -5.23 -0.79
N GLY A 138 1.29 -5.12 -1.36
CA GLY A 138 0.28 -4.18 -0.91
C GLY A 138 -0.31 -4.59 0.44
N VAL A 139 -0.26 -3.69 1.40
CA VAL A 139 -0.77 -3.87 2.78
C VAL A 139 -1.55 -2.65 3.26
N GLY A 140 -2.09 -1.83 2.36
CA GLY A 140 -2.96 -0.71 2.68
C GLY A 140 -4.42 -1.10 2.95
N PHE A 141 -5.26 -0.07 3.00
CA PHE A 141 -6.72 -0.11 3.10
C PHE A 141 -7.33 1.17 2.50
N GLY A 142 -8.64 1.37 2.55
CA GLY A 142 -9.28 2.62 2.12
C GLY A 142 -9.49 2.79 0.62
N ARG A 143 -9.16 1.77 -0.17
CA ARG A 143 -9.19 1.84 -1.63
C ARG A 143 -10.40 1.10 -2.23
N SER A 144 -11.25 0.44 -1.46
CA SER A 144 -12.46 -0.28 -1.93
C SER A 144 -13.75 0.49 -1.63
N GLY A 145 -13.99 1.62 -2.29
CA GLY A 145 -15.21 2.43 -2.14
C GLY A 145 -16.15 2.35 -3.36
N SER A 146 -17.41 2.77 -3.20
CA SER A 146 -18.34 3.01 -4.32
C SER A 146 -17.74 4.06 -5.27
N GLY A 147 -17.49 3.66 -6.53
CA GLY A 147 -16.77 4.48 -7.51
C GLY A 147 -15.24 4.31 -7.49
N SER A 148 -14.69 3.43 -6.65
CA SER A 148 -13.29 3.01 -6.74
C SER A 148 -13.14 1.80 -7.66
N ASP A 149 -12.38 1.96 -8.73
CA ASP A 149 -12.19 0.94 -9.76
C ASP A 149 -11.00 0.02 -9.50
N THR A 150 -10.70 -0.17 -8.23
CA THR A 150 -9.74 -1.15 -7.78
C THR A 150 -10.49 -2.33 -7.14
N PRO A 151 -11.14 -3.20 -7.95
CA PRO A 151 -12.05 -4.25 -7.45
C PRO A 151 -11.36 -5.27 -6.55
N PHE A 152 -10.02 -5.30 -6.56
CA PHE A 152 -9.20 -6.19 -5.76
C PHE A 152 -8.54 -5.49 -4.57
N SER A 153 -8.87 -4.22 -4.32
CA SER A 153 -8.33 -3.45 -3.19
C SER A 153 -9.05 -3.73 -1.87
N THR A 154 -9.38 -5.00 -1.61
CA THR A 154 -10.17 -5.42 -0.46
C THR A 154 -9.27 -5.92 0.68
N PRO A 155 -9.77 -5.96 1.93
CA PRO A 155 -9.03 -6.52 3.06
C PRO A 155 -8.63 -7.99 2.85
N SER A 156 -9.39 -8.76 2.08
CA SER A 156 -9.09 -10.17 1.76
C SER A 156 -7.84 -10.39 0.90
N HIS A 157 -7.33 -9.34 0.24
CA HIS A 157 -6.07 -9.39 -0.51
C HIS A 157 -4.85 -8.92 0.31
N ASN A 158 -5.08 -8.26 1.45
CA ASN A 158 -4.02 -7.73 2.31
C ASN A 158 -3.40 -8.88 3.13
N ALA A 159 -2.14 -9.21 2.85
CA ALA A 159 -1.46 -10.31 3.52
C ALA A 159 -1.38 -10.14 5.05
N PHE A 160 -1.23 -8.91 5.54
CA PHE A 160 -1.08 -8.64 6.98
C PHE A 160 -2.41 -8.71 7.75
N LEU A 161 -3.55 -8.64 7.06
CA LEU A 161 -4.87 -8.86 7.66
C LEU A 161 -5.33 -10.32 7.60
N ASN A 162 -4.68 -11.16 6.80
CA ASN A 162 -5.05 -12.57 6.59
C ASN A 162 -3.93 -13.52 7.06
N VAL A 163 -3.49 -13.30 8.29
CA VAL A 163 -2.53 -14.17 8.99
C VAL A 163 -3.22 -15.49 9.36
N VAL A 164 -2.60 -16.61 9.02
CA VAL A 164 -3.06 -17.97 9.34
C VAL A 164 -2.38 -18.48 10.61
N SER A 165 -1.08 -18.21 10.76
CA SER A 165 -0.34 -18.61 11.95
C SER A 165 0.85 -17.71 12.22
N ILE A 166 1.23 -17.60 13.49
CA ILE A 166 2.48 -16.99 13.94
C ILE A 166 3.20 -18.01 14.82
N ASN A 167 4.46 -18.28 14.51
CA ASN A 167 5.32 -19.24 15.22
C ASN A 167 4.68 -20.63 15.39
N GLY A 168 3.87 -21.05 14.40
CA GLY A 168 3.19 -22.35 14.39
C GLY A 168 1.84 -22.38 15.11
N ALA A 169 1.46 -21.33 15.83
CA ALA A 169 0.16 -21.24 16.47
C ALA A 169 -0.87 -20.54 15.59
N ASN A 170 -2.12 -21.01 15.66
CA ASN A 170 -3.22 -20.50 14.84
C ASN A 170 -3.55 -19.04 15.20
N ALA A 171 -3.70 -18.20 14.17
CA ALA A 171 -4.04 -16.79 14.31
C ALA A 171 -5.51 -16.52 14.65
N SER A 172 -6.39 -17.54 14.69
CA SER A 172 -7.81 -17.38 15.01
C SER A 172 -8.10 -16.78 16.40
N SER A 173 -7.14 -16.87 17.32
CA SER A 173 -7.23 -16.32 18.67
C SER A 173 -6.59 -14.93 18.81
N MET A 174 -6.13 -14.35 17.71
CA MET A 174 -5.39 -13.09 17.71
C MET A 174 -6.27 -11.90 17.34
N SER A 175 -5.99 -10.74 17.94
CA SER A 175 -6.48 -9.47 17.41
C SER A 175 -5.79 -9.19 16.08
N THR A 176 -6.58 -9.28 15.00
CA THR A 176 -6.13 -8.97 13.64
C THR A 176 -5.74 -7.51 13.52
N GLY A 177 -4.56 -7.26 12.98
CA GLY A 177 -4.00 -5.93 12.79
C GLY A 177 -2.49 -5.97 12.80
N TYR A 178 -1.89 -4.85 12.44
CA TYR A 178 -0.44 -4.69 12.42
C TYR A 178 -0.09 -3.21 12.64
N THR A 179 1.13 -2.96 13.08
CA THR A 179 1.71 -1.62 13.11
C THR A 179 2.93 -1.56 12.20
N ILE A 180 3.17 -0.40 11.62
CA ILE A 180 4.33 -0.13 10.77
C ILE A 180 5.11 1.01 11.43
N SER A 181 6.41 0.85 11.59
CA SER A 181 7.30 1.86 12.16
C SER A 181 8.56 2.03 11.32
N SER A 182 9.43 2.98 11.71
CA SER A 182 10.74 3.16 11.06
C SER A 182 11.67 1.94 11.19
N GLN A 183 11.36 0.98 12.06
CA GLN A 183 12.18 -0.22 12.32
C GLN A 183 11.65 -1.48 11.63
N GLY A 184 10.34 -1.59 11.42
CA GLY A 184 9.73 -2.78 10.84
C GLY A 184 8.21 -2.81 10.90
N VAL A 185 7.68 -4.00 10.74
CA VAL A 185 6.25 -4.30 10.89
C VAL A 185 6.04 -5.18 12.11
N GLN A 186 5.10 -4.83 12.96
CA GLN A 186 4.60 -5.71 14.00
C GLN A 186 3.30 -6.36 13.53
N LEU A 187 3.31 -7.66 13.24
CA LEU A 187 2.09 -8.41 12.91
C LEU A 187 1.44 -8.95 14.19
N GLY A 188 0.13 -8.78 14.30
CA GLY A 188 -0.66 -9.15 15.46
C GLY A 188 -0.61 -8.09 16.56
N LEU A 189 -1.78 -7.66 17.01
CA LEU A 189 -1.92 -6.70 18.10
C LEU A 189 -2.04 -7.44 19.44
N THR A 190 -1.38 -6.92 20.46
CA THR A 190 -1.37 -7.45 21.82
C THR A 190 -1.35 -6.29 22.81
N PRO A 191 -1.86 -6.47 24.04
CA PRO A 191 -1.80 -5.41 25.05
C PRO A 191 -0.40 -4.83 25.25
N ASN A 192 0.65 -5.65 25.14
CA ASN A 192 2.04 -5.22 25.31
C ASN A 192 2.54 -4.33 24.17
N ASN A 193 2.30 -4.72 22.91
CA ASN A 193 2.80 -3.95 21.75
C ASN A 193 1.90 -2.78 21.35
N THR A 194 0.73 -2.63 22.00
CA THR A 194 -0.15 -1.46 21.87
C THR A 194 -0.28 -0.68 23.18
N ALA A 195 0.60 -0.92 24.15
CA ALA A 195 0.58 -0.19 25.41
C ALA A 195 0.83 1.31 25.15
N GLY A 196 -0.05 2.16 25.69
CA GLY A 196 0.02 3.61 25.51
C GLY A 196 -0.45 4.11 24.13
N ALA A 197 -0.95 3.23 23.26
CA ALA A 197 -1.54 3.66 22.00
C ALA A 197 -2.82 4.48 22.24
N VAL A 198 -2.93 5.60 21.53
CA VAL A 198 -4.17 6.36 21.41
C VAL A 198 -4.85 5.94 20.11
N TRP A 199 -6.14 5.65 20.18
CA TRP A 199 -6.90 5.11 19.07
C TRP A 199 -7.94 6.12 18.58
N THR A 200 -8.08 6.23 17.27
CA THR A 200 -9.22 6.89 16.64
C THR A 200 -9.92 5.89 15.72
N PRO A 201 -11.27 5.80 15.75
CA PRO A 201 -11.98 4.90 14.86
C PRO A 201 -11.90 5.40 13.42
N LEU A 202 -11.66 4.47 12.48
CA LEU A 202 -11.82 4.74 11.05
C LEU A 202 -13.28 4.52 10.64
N ARG A 203 -13.74 5.30 9.66
CA ARG A 203 -15.03 5.08 9.02
C ARG A 203 -15.02 3.74 8.28
N LYS A 204 -16.13 3.00 8.35
CA LYS A 204 -16.32 1.77 7.58
C LYS A 204 -16.78 2.10 6.16
N LEU A 205 -16.31 1.32 5.20
CA LEU A 205 -16.85 1.30 3.84
C LEU A 205 -18.06 0.38 3.79
N GLU A 206 -18.94 0.63 2.82
CA GLU A 206 -20.09 -0.24 2.53
C GLU A 206 -19.60 -1.54 1.87
N ASP A 207 -19.04 -2.44 2.68
CA ASP A 207 -18.52 -3.75 2.29
C ASP A 207 -18.96 -4.82 3.31
N SER A 208 -19.09 -6.05 2.84
CA SER A 208 -19.37 -7.22 3.68
C SER A 208 -18.24 -7.56 4.66
N ASP A 209 -16.99 -7.20 4.34
CA ASP A 209 -15.83 -7.40 5.21
C ASP A 209 -15.74 -6.27 6.24
N PRO A 210 -15.85 -6.56 7.56
CA PRO A 210 -15.81 -5.53 8.60
C PRO A 210 -14.45 -4.82 8.72
N ARG A 211 -13.42 -5.32 8.02
CA ARG A 211 -12.08 -4.71 7.93
C ARG A 211 -11.96 -3.74 6.75
N ALA A 212 -13.03 -3.52 5.98
CA ALA A 212 -13.05 -2.54 4.91
C ALA A 212 -13.17 -1.13 5.50
N TRP A 213 -12.04 -0.56 5.90
CA TRP A 213 -11.97 0.80 6.44
C TRP A 213 -11.74 1.80 5.31
N ALA A 214 -12.31 2.99 5.46
CA ALA A 214 -12.01 4.15 4.62
C ALA A 214 -10.60 4.68 4.90
N LEU A 215 -10.12 5.59 4.05
CA LEU A 215 -8.91 6.35 4.34
C LEU A 215 -9.08 7.15 5.65
N PRO A 216 -8.00 7.35 6.42
CA PRO A 216 -8.03 8.22 7.59
C PRO A 216 -8.34 9.66 7.17
N GLN A 217 -9.13 10.35 7.99
CA GLN A 217 -9.30 11.79 7.86
C GLN A 217 -8.04 12.51 8.35
N VAL A 218 -7.74 13.64 7.72
CA VAL A 218 -6.63 14.52 8.08
C VAL A 218 -7.08 15.97 7.96
N SER A 219 -6.62 16.80 8.89
CA SER A 219 -6.62 18.25 8.76
C SER A 219 -5.21 18.73 8.47
N PHE A 220 -5.06 19.69 7.57
CA PHE A 220 -3.77 20.33 7.34
C PHE A 220 -3.84 21.83 7.19
N THR A 221 -2.74 22.50 7.49
CA THR A 221 -2.52 23.94 7.27
C THR A 221 -1.23 24.17 6.49
N ALA A 222 -1.19 25.31 5.79
CA ALA A 222 0.00 25.81 5.12
C ALA A 222 0.35 27.20 5.66
N ASP A 223 1.63 27.42 5.93
CA ASP A 223 2.18 28.59 6.59
C ASP A 223 1.39 28.99 7.84
N ASN A 224 0.93 30.24 7.91
CA ASN A 224 0.17 30.77 9.03
C ASN A 224 -1.35 30.79 8.73
N SER A 225 -1.84 29.94 7.82
CA SER A 225 -3.29 29.81 7.60
C SER A 225 -3.98 29.45 8.92
N SER A 226 -4.96 30.25 9.33
CA SER A 226 -5.78 29.99 10.51
C SER A 226 -6.89 28.96 10.26
N GLU A 227 -7.16 28.63 8.99
CA GLU A 227 -8.24 27.71 8.59
C GLU A 227 -7.63 26.36 8.16
N PRO A 228 -7.81 25.29 8.96
CA PRO A 228 -7.44 23.94 8.57
C PRO A 228 -8.30 23.41 7.43
N VAL A 229 -7.67 22.70 6.50
CA VAL A 229 -8.34 22.04 5.38
C VAL A 229 -8.55 20.57 5.73
N GLN A 230 -9.81 20.11 5.65
CA GLN A 230 -10.17 18.70 5.86
C GLN A 230 -10.00 17.89 4.58
N ALA A 231 -9.37 16.72 4.69
CA ALA A 231 -9.14 15.81 3.57
C ALA A 231 -9.11 14.34 4.02
N ASP A 232 -9.09 13.43 3.05
CA ASP A 232 -8.72 12.02 3.25
C ASP A 232 -7.22 11.85 2.98
N ALA A 233 -6.52 11.09 3.81
CA ALA A 233 -5.09 10.85 3.68
C ALA A 233 -4.77 9.42 3.25
N LEU A 234 -3.86 9.28 2.29
CA LEU A 234 -3.22 8.02 1.95
C LEU A 234 -1.78 8.04 2.48
N VAL A 235 -1.50 7.25 3.51
CA VAL A 235 -0.12 7.04 3.95
C VAL A 235 0.52 6.05 2.99
N ASP A 236 1.52 6.50 2.21
CA ASP A 236 2.17 5.71 1.16
C ASP A 236 3.65 5.48 1.51
N THR A 237 4.00 4.23 1.85
CA THR A 237 5.38 3.83 2.12
C THR A 237 6.21 3.58 0.85
N SER A 238 5.58 3.52 -0.32
CA SER A 238 6.22 3.21 -1.60
C SER A 238 6.75 4.44 -2.35
N ALA A 239 6.23 5.63 -2.01
CA ALA A 239 6.62 6.90 -2.59
C ALA A 239 7.51 7.71 -1.63
N THR A 240 8.48 8.43 -2.20
CA THR A 240 9.35 9.35 -1.47
C THR A 240 8.82 10.79 -1.43
N GLN A 241 7.77 11.07 -2.20
CA GLN A 241 7.13 12.37 -2.30
C GLN A 241 5.72 12.30 -1.71
N MET A 242 5.30 13.41 -1.10
CA MET A 242 3.91 13.63 -0.71
C MET A 242 3.18 14.37 -1.82
N TYR A 243 1.96 13.94 -2.13
CA TYR A 243 1.05 14.63 -3.04
C TYR A 243 -0.12 15.20 -2.25
N ILE A 244 -0.47 16.45 -2.54
CA ILE A 244 -1.60 17.13 -1.90
C ILE A 244 -2.50 17.63 -3.02
N GLN A 245 -3.76 17.19 -3.01
CA GLN A 245 -4.76 17.79 -3.86
C GLN A 245 -5.20 19.10 -3.21
N SER A 246 -4.65 20.22 -3.69
CA SER A 246 -4.99 21.52 -3.12
C SER A 246 -6.26 22.11 -3.77
N SER A 247 -6.41 22.05 -5.09
CA SER A 247 -7.59 22.63 -5.77
C SER A 247 -8.81 21.69 -5.79
N PRO A 248 -10.04 22.18 -5.56
CA PRO A 248 -10.43 23.59 -5.31
C PRO A 248 -10.41 24.00 -3.82
N GLN A 249 -10.01 23.12 -2.92
CA GLN A 249 -10.16 23.30 -1.47
C GLN A 249 -9.23 24.38 -0.87
N VAL A 250 -8.01 24.51 -1.38
CA VAL A 250 -7.00 25.48 -0.95
C VAL A 250 -6.02 25.80 -2.08
N ILE A 251 -5.51 27.03 -2.11
CA ILE A 251 -4.42 27.41 -3.01
C ILE A 251 -3.13 27.36 -2.22
N LEU A 252 -2.25 26.40 -2.54
CA LEU A 252 -0.91 26.34 -1.96
C LEU A 252 0.04 27.25 -2.74
N PRO A 253 1.05 27.85 -2.06
CA PRO A 253 2.09 28.58 -2.75
C PRO A 253 2.90 27.59 -3.59
N ASN A 254 2.68 27.59 -4.90
CA ASN A 254 3.24 26.59 -5.81
C ASN A 254 4.23 27.20 -6.79
N VAL A 255 5.25 26.43 -7.16
CA VAL A 255 6.18 26.70 -8.25
C VAL A 255 5.92 25.67 -9.34
N SER A 256 5.66 26.14 -10.57
CA SER A 256 5.55 25.26 -11.72
C SER A 256 6.92 24.65 -12.04
N VAL A 257 7.00 23.33 -12.03
CA VAL A 257 8.22 22.60 -12.41
C VAL A 257 8.11 22.09 -13.85
N ASP A 258 6.89 21.80 -14.30
CA ASP A 258 6.51 21.60 -15.70
C ASP A 258 5.01 21.97 -15.86
N SER A 259 4.50 21.98 -17.09
CA SER A 259 3.10 22.26 -17.45
C SER A 259 2.05 21.38 -16.74
N ALA A 260 2.44 20.22 -16.22
CA ALA A 260 1.53 19.25 -15.61
C ALA A 260 1.69 19.07 -14.09
N VAL A 261 2.76 19.59 -13.47
CA VAL A 261 3.07 19.35 -12.05
C VAL A 261 3.51 20.64 -11.37
N GLN A 262 2.85 20.93 -10.25
CA GLN A 262 3.18 22.02 -9.35
C GLN A 262 3.83 21.47 -8.09
N HIS A 263 4.96 22.04 -7.69
CA HIS A 263 5.57 21.76 -6.39
C HIS A 263 5.17 22.84 -5.41
N VAL A 264 4.88 22.47 -4.16
CA VAL A 264 4.76 23.45 -3.09
C VAL A 264 6.11 24.17 -2.94
N LYS A 265 6.07 25.48 -2.78
CA LYS A 265 7.25 26.35 -2.72
C LYS A 265 8.12 25.95 -1.51
N THR A 266 9.43 25.80 -1.74
CA THR A 266 10.41 25.60 -0.66
C THR A 266 10.28 26.70 0.40
N GLY A 267 10.35 26.30 1.67
CA GLY A 267 10.15 27.18 2.83
C GLY A 267 8.71 27.26 3.34
N THR A 268 7.74 26.68 2.62
CA THR A 268 6.34 26.62 3.09
C THR A 268 6.26 25.69 4.30
N LYS A 269 5.66 26.15 5.40
CA LYS A 269 5.42 25.30 6.58
C LYS A 269 4.14 24.51 6.38
N MET A 270 4.20 23.21 6.60
CA MET A 270 3.03 22.33 6.51
C MET A 270 2.83 21.66 7.87
N ALA A 271 1.59 21.63 8.35
CA ALA A 271 1.22 20.89 9.54
C ALA A 271 0.01 20.01 9.25
N PHE A 272 0.01 18.79 9.80
CA PHE A 272 -1.02 17.78 9.61
C PHE A 272 -1.43 17.20 10.96
N ALA A 273 -2.72 16.96 11.15
CA ALA A 273 -3.27 16.30 12.32
C ALA A 273 -4.34 15.29 11.92
N PHE A 274 -4.36 14.15 12.61
CA PHE A 274 -5.25 13.02 12.33
C PHE A 274 -6.13 12.74 13.56
N PRO A 275 -7.47 12.88 13.47
CA PRO A 275 -8.23 13.35 12.31
C PRO A 275 -8.17 14.87 12.10
N ASP A 276 -7.98 15.63 13.17
CA ASP A 276 -7.98 17.09 13.16
C ASP A 276 -7.10 17.67 14.28
N PHE A 277 -6.95 19.00 14.30
CA PHE A 277 -6.09 19.69 15.27
C PHE A 277 -6.68 19.75 16.69
N ASP A 278 -7.98 19.51 16.86
CA ASP A 278 -8.65 19.56 18.18
C ASP A 278 -8.64 18.18 18.87
N ASN A 279 -8.77 17.11 18.09
CA ASN A 279 -8.91 15.71 18.54
C ASN A 279 -7.77 14.80 18.02
N GLY A 280 -6.67 15.39 17.58
CA GLY A 280 -5.57 14.68 16.93
C GLY A 280 -4.95 13.58 17.79
N VAL A 281 -4.90 12.36 17.26
CA VAL A 281 -4.18 11.22 17.86
C VAL A 281 -2.78 11.02 17.26
N ALA A 282 -2.53 11.63 16.11
CA ALA A 282 -1.24 11.68 15.43
C ALA A 282 -1.12 12.99 14.63
N GLY A 283 0.11 13.42 14.38
CA GLY A 283 0.37 14.60 13.58
C GLY A 283 1.80 14.61 13.03
N TYR A 284 2.03 15.45 12.03
CA TYR A 284 3.35 15.66 11.44
C TYR A 284 3.43 17.09 10.92
N ASP A 285 4.56 17.74 11.13
CA ASP A 285 4.86 19.06 10.60
C ASP A 285 6.26 19.10 9.98
N PHE A 286 6.41 19.89 8.93
CA PHE A 286 7.69 20.07 8.24
C PHE A 286 7.71 21.38 7.45
N VAL A 287 8.92 21.79 7.05
CA VAL A 287 9.12 22.86 6.07
C VAL A 287 9.47 22.23 4.73
N VAL A 288 8.78 22.63 3.66
CA VAL A 288 9.03 22.07 2.33
C VAL A 288 10.47 22.35 1.91
N GLY A 289 11.22 21.30 1.61
CA GLY A 289 12.62 21.36 1.15
C GLY A 289 13.68 21.07 2.23
N ASP A 290 13.27 20.82 3.47
CA ASP A 290 14.13 20.32 4.55
C ASP A 290 14.49 18.82 4.40
#